data_AF-A0A353YDG3-F1
#
_entry.id   AF-A0A353YDG3-F1
#
_cell.length_a   1.000
_cell.length_b   1.000
_cell.length_c   1.000
_cell.angle_alpha   90.00
_cell.angle_beta   90.00
_cell.angle_gamma   90.00
#
_symmetry.space_group_name_H-M   'P 1'
#
loop_
_entity.id
_entity.type
_entity.pdbx_description
1 polymer ?
#
loop_
_entity_poly.entity_id
_entity_poly.type
_entity_poly.pdbx_seq_one_letter_code
_entity_poly.pdbx_strand_id
1 'polypeptide(L)'
;MTRWDNQSRYRSGQPLPGTPDLARLDERLAAHGVKRGVPVVVRIFKLESELELWVEKDGRFVRFATYPVCLWSGRLGPKVREGDRQAPEGFYTVAAEQLNPDSRWHRAFNLGFPNAFDRANGRNGSFIMVHGGCSSIGCFAMTNQVVDELWQFVTAALDQGEERVPVHVFPFRMTDRNVAARRGTRWEGFWADLKRGYDLFEARHVPPVVSVCKGRYVFEPGSTETVGRAVEERCPPEVAGN
;
A
#
# COMPACT_ATOMS: atom_id res chain seq x y z
N MET A 1 -0.44 -15.24 13.51
CA MET A 1 -1.90 -15.09 13.41
C MET A 1 -2.25 -15.02 11.94
N THR A 2 -3.27 -15.73 11.49
CA THR A 2 -3.69 -15.73 10.09
C THR A 2 -4.79 -14.70 9.85
N ARG A 3 -4.96 -14.26 8.60
CA ARG A 3 -6.12 -13.43 8.21
C ARG A 3 -7.48 -14.09 8.53
N TRP A 4 -7.54 -15.41 8.64
CA TRP A 4 -8.76 -16.12 9.04
C TRP A 4 -9.05 -15.97 10.53
N ASP A 5 -8.01 -15.94 11.36
CA ASP A 5 -8.13 -15.62 12.78
C ASP A 5 -8.63 -14.18 12.96
N ASN A 6 -8.11 -13.25 12.14
CA ASN A 6 -8.58 -11.86 12.13
C ASN A 6 -10.08 -11.79 11.81
N GLN A 7 -10.52 -12.48 10.75
CA GLN A 7 -11.94 -12.52 10.39
C GLN A 7 -12.82 -13.13 11.48
N SER A 8 -12.35 -14.19 12.15
CA SER A 8 -13.06 -14.80 13.29
C SER A 8 -13.25 -13.82 14.44
N ARG A 9 -12.19 -13.10 14.82
CA ARG A 9 -12.23 -12.09 15.88
C ARG A 9 -13.13 -10.91 15.53
N TYR A 10 -13.07 -10.45 14.29
CA TYR A 10 -13.97 -9.40 13.82
C TYR A 10 -15.44 -9.82 13.97
N ARG A 11 -15.78 -11.06 13.60
CA ARG A 11 -17.15 -11.61 13.74
C ARG A 11 -17.58 -11.75 15.20
N SER A 12 -16.66 -11.94 16.14
CA SER A 12 -16.95 -11.96 17.58
C SER A 12 -16.97 -10.57 18.23
N GLY A 13 -16.82 -9.49 17.46
CA GLY A 13 -16.81 -8.12 17.96
C GLY A 13 -15.52 -7.73 18.70
N GLN A 14 -14.49 -8.57 18.63
CA GLN A 14 -13.20 -8.30 19.28
C GLN A 14 -12.29 -7.45 18.37
N PRO A 15 -11.51 -6.52 18.94
CA PRO A 15 -10.44 -5.87 18.20
C PRO A 15 -9.44 -6.88 17.62
N LEU A 16 -8.91 -6.56 16.45
CA LEU A 16 -7.84 -7.37 15.87
C LEU A 16 -6.56 -7.19 16.69
N PRO A 17 -5.80 -8.26 16.96
CA PRO A 17 -4.55 -8.16 17.71
C PRO A 17 -3.53 -7.28 16.99
N GLY A 18 -2.84 -6.44 17.77
CA GLY A 18 -1.91 -5.45 17.23
C GLY A 18 -2.56 -4.17 16.70
N THR A 19 -3.90 -4.04 16.76
CA THR A 19 -4.56 -2.75 16.47
C THR A 19 -4.09 -1.72 17.51
N PRO A 20 -3.60 -0.54 17.08
CA PRO A 20 -3.27 0.55 17.98
C PRO A 20 -4.47 1.01 18.79
N ASP A 21 -4.23 1.71 19.91
CA ASP A 21 -5.32 2.38 20.63
C ASP A 21 -5.83 3.58 19.81
N LEU A 22 -6.89 3.33 19.05
CA LEU A 22 -7.51 4.30 18.15
C LEU A 22 -8.14 5.47 18.91
N ALA A 23 -8.52 5.29 20.18
CA ALA A 23 -9.09 6.36 21.00
C ALA A 23 -8.04 7.40 21.42
N ARG A 24 -6.74 7.04 21.36
CA ARG A 24 -5.62 7.89 21.79
C ARG A 24 -4.81 8.42 20.60
N LEU A 25 -5.48 8.74 19.49
CA LEU A 25 -4.83 9.24 18.28
C LEU A 25 -3.97 10.49 18.56
N ASP A 26 -4.50 11.48 19.28
CA ASP A 26 -3.77 12.74 19.53
C ASP A 26 -2.51 12.51 20.37
N GLU A 27 -2.57 11.62 21.35
CA GLU A 27 -1.40 11.24 22.13
C GLU A 27 -0.37 10.49 21.29
N ARG A 28 -0.80 9.59 20.39
CA ARG A 28 0.11 8.90 19.46
C ARG A 28 0.77 9.87 18.49
N LEU A 29 0.03 10.86 17.99
CA LEU A 29 0.59 11.94 17.15
C LEU A 29 1.64 12.74 17.92
N ALA A 30 1.32 13.16 19.15
CA ALA A 30 2.25 13.89 20.01
C ALA A 30 3.50 13.08 20.33
N ALA A 31 3.37 11.79 20.64
CA ALA A 31 4.50 10.89 20.92
C ALA A 31 5.44 10.71 19.72
N HIS A 32 4.90 10.77 18.49
CA HIS A 32 5.71 10.75 17.27
C HIS A 32 6.24 12.14 16.87
N GLY A 33 5.73 13.21 17.48
CA GLY A 33 6.07 14.59 17.15
C GLY A 33 5.63 14.98 15.74
N VAL A 34 4.46 14.49 15.31
CA VAL A 34 3.90 14.71 13.97
C VAL A 34 2.51 15.33 14.09
N LYS A 35 2.10 16.04 13.05
CA LYS A 35 0.76 16.66 12.96
C LYS A 35 -0.08 15.92 11.94
N ARG A 36 -1.41 16.08 12.04
CA ARG A 36 -2.31 15.64 10.97
C ARG A 36 -2.04 16.48 9.71
N GLY A 37 -2.26 15.88 8.54
CA GLY A 37 -2.11 16.55 7.24
C GLY A 37 -0.68 16.68 6.73
N VAL A 38 0.32 16.17 7.45
CA VAL A 38 1.64 15.92 6.83
C VAL A 38 1.50 14.82 5.77
N PRO A 39 2.36 14.79 4.73
CA PRO A 39 2.33 13.73 3.73
C PRO A 39 2.40 12.33 4.34
N VAL A 40 1.70 11.38 3.73
CA VAL A 40 1.63 10.00 4.24
C VAL A 40 1.93 8.97 3.17
N VAL A 41 2.41 7.80 3.60
CA VAL A 41 2.67 6.66 2.72
C VAL A 41 2.07 5.41 3.35
N VAL A 42 1.38 4.61 2.54
CA VAL A 42 0.79 3.34 2.98
C VAL A 42 1.62 2.19 2.42
N ARG A 43 1.92 1.20 3.26
CA ARG A 43 2.60 -0.03 2.83
C ARG A 43 1.86 -1.26 3.33
N ILE A 44 1.42 -2.12 2.41
CA ILE A 44 0.63 -3.31 2.71
C ILE A 44 1.48 -4.55 2.50
N PHE A 45 1.45 -5.47 3.45
CA PHE A 45 2.19 -6.71 3.46
C PHE A 45 1.22 -7.90 3.52
N LYS A 46 1.05 -8.58 2.39
CA LYS A 46 0.03 -9.61 2.23
C LYS A 46 0.25 -10.80 3.17
N LEU A 47 1.45 -11.36 3.21
CA LEU A 47 1.73 -12.53 4.04
C LEU A 47 1.51 -12.24 5.54
N GLU A 48 2.01 -11.10 6.00
CA GLU A 48 1.90 -10.64 7.37
C GLU A 48 0.47 -10.18 7.71
N SER A 49 -0.33 -9.86 6.69
CA SER A 49 -1.65 -9.23 6.85
C SER A 49 -1.56 -7.95 7.67
N GLU A 50 -0.63 -7.08 7.28
CA GLU A 50 -0.34 -5.81 7.93
C GLU A 50 -0.41 -4.67 6.92
N LEU A 51 -0.89 -3.52 7.39
CA LEU A 51 -0.83 -2.23 6.71
C LEU A 51 -0.05 -1.27 7.60
N GLU A 52 1.04 -0.74 7.10
CA GLU A 52 1.80 0.31 7.76
C GLU A 52 1.38 1.68 7.24
N LEU A 53 1.17 2.60 8.16
CA LEU A 53 1.04 4.02 7.88
C LEU A 53 2.34 4.71 8.27
N TRP A 54 2.93 5.40 7.31
CA TRP A 54 4.13 6.19 7.46
C TRP A 54 3.77 7.66 7.25
N VAL A 55 4.37 8.54 8.04
CA VAL A 55 4.08 9.98 8.04
C VAL A 55 5.38 10.75 7.86
N GLU A 56 5.35 11.83 7.10
CA GLU A 56 6.51 12.69 6.90
C GLU A 56 6.86 13.43 8.21
N LYS A 57 8.16 13.48 8.48
CA LYS A 57 8.80 14.20 9.57
C LYS A 57 10.24 14.52 9.20
N ASP A 58 10.59 15.80 9.20
CA ASP A 58 11.96 16.30 9.01
C ASP A 58 12.63 15.78 7.72
N GLY A 59 11.86 15.71 6.63
CA GLY A 59 12.30 15.27 5.31
C GLY A 59 12.29 13.75 5.09
N ARG A 60 11.80 12.97 6.07
CA ARG A 60 11.75 11.50 6.00
C ARG A 60 10.43 10.97 6.53
N PHE A 61 10.05 9.79 6.08
CA PHE A 61 8.86 9.10 6.54
C PHE A 61 9.20 8.24 7.75
N VAL A 62 8.49 8.46 8.85
CA VAL A 62 8.57 7.62 10.04
C VAL A 62 7.33 6.76 10.13
N ARG A 63 7.49 5.49 10.50
CA ARG A 63 6.34 4.59 10.68
C ARG A 63 5.54 5.05 11.89
N PHE A 64 4.34 5.55 11.65
CA PHE A 64 3.42 6.00 12.69
C PHE A 64 2.71 4.82 13.36
N ALA A 65 2.23 3.87 12.56
CA ALA A 65 1.50 2.73 13.06
C ALA A 65 1.53 1.54 12.08
N THR A 66 1.33 0.36 12.64
CA THR A 66 1.02 -0.87 11.89
C THR A 66 -0.38 -1.32 12.29
N TYR A 67 -1.24 -1.57 11.31
CA TYR A 67 -2.61 -2.02 11.48
C TYR A 67 -2.77 -3.43 10.92
N PRO A 68 -3.45 -4.33 11.63
CA PRO A 68 -3.79 -5.63 11.08
C PRO A 68 -4.81 -5.47 9.94
N VAL A 69 -4.50 -6.03 8.77
CA VAL A 69 -5.45 -6.22 7.68
C VAL A 69 -6.39 -7.34 8.09
N CYS A 70 -7.69 -7.07 8.08
CA CYS A 70 -8.68 -8.07 8.48
C CYS A 70 -8.76 -9.20 7.46
N LEU A 71 -8.87 -8.86 6.18
CA LEU A 71 -8.93 -9.85 5.11
C LEU A 71 -8.39 -9.30 3.77
N TRP A 72 -7.76 -10.17 3.00
CA TRP A 72 -7.45 -9.94 1.59
C TRP A 72 -7.58 -11.24 0.80
N SER A 73 -7.98 -11.14 -0.47
CA SER A 73 -8.34 -12.31 -1.30
C SER A 73 -7.16 -12.88 -2.09
N GLY A 74 -7.22 -14.19 -2.35
CA GLY A 74 -6.25 -14.90 -3.18
C GLY A 74 -5.02 -15.35 -2.39
N ARG A 75 -3.89 -15.42 -3.08
CA ARG A 75 -2.59 -15.91 -2.57
C ARG A 75 -1.47 -14.90 -2.83
N LEU A 76 -0.24 -15.24 -2.47
CA LEU A 76 0.91 -14.43 -2.88
C LEU A 76 1.04 -14.45 -4.41
N GLY A 77 1.33 -13.29 -4.97
CA GLY A 77 1.31 -12.99 -6.40
C GLY A 77 0.37 -11.83 -6.75
N PRO A 78 0.65 -11.12 -7.86
CA PRO A 78 -0.15 -9.99 -8.30
C PRO A 78 -1.50 -10.44 -8.86
N LYS A 79 -2.45 -9.50 -8.86
CA LYS A 79 -3.66 -9.56 -9.68
C LYS A 79 -3.28 -9.45 -11.16
N VAL A 80 -3.90 -10.24 -12.03
CA VAL A 80 -3.60 -10.23 -13.47
C VAL A 80 -4.81 -10.05 -14.37
N ARG A 81 -6.01 -10.40 -13.91
CA ARG A 81 -7.23 -10.25 -14.72
C ARG A 81 -8.48 -10.00 -13.88
N GLU A 82 -9.51 -9.46 -14.50
CA GLU A 82 -10.83 -9.31 -13.89
C GLU A 82 -11.36 -10.68 -13.40
N GLY A 83 -12.00 -10.68 -12.23
CA GLY A 83 -12.57 -11.90 -11.64
C GLY A 83 -11.59 -12.95 -11.09
N ASP A 84 -10.27 -12.72 -11.09
CA ASP A 84 -9.29 -13.67 -10.51
C ASP A 84 -9.28 -13.76 -8.97
N ARG A 85 -10.09 -12.92 -8.30
CA ARG A 85 -10.22 -12.82 -6.84
C ARG A 85 -8.89 -12.63 -6.12
N GLN A 86 -7.96 -11.93 -6.77
CA GLN A 86 -6.60 -11.74 -6.29
C GLN A 86 -6.39 -10.28 -5.89
N ALA A 87 -5.92 -10.04 -4.67
CA ALA A 87 -5.43 -8.72 -4.29
C ALA A 87 -4.09 -8.43 -5.00
N PRO A 88 -3.88 -7.21 -5.52
CA PRO A 88 -2.72 -6.87 -6.33
C PRO A 88 -1.43 -6.81 -5.50
N GLU A 89 -0.31 -6.66 -6.21
CA GLU A 89 1.03 -6.37 -5.67
C GLU A 89 1.65 -5.34 -6.61
N GLY A 90 2.42 -4.37 -6.09
CA GLY A 90 2.97 -3.28 -6.88
C GLY A 90 3.00 -1.93 -6.17
N PHE A 91 3.27 -0.89 -6.95
CA PHE A 91 3.33 0.51 -6.51
C PHE A 91 2.12 1.26 -7.06
N TYR A 92 1.27 1.77 -6.18
CA TYR A 92 0.03 2.45 -6.51
C TYR A 92 0.03 3.84 -5.89
N THR A 93 -0.96 4.65 -6.26
CA THR A 93 -1.18 5.99 -5.70
C THR A 93 -2.67 6.22 -5.51
N VAL A 94 -3.04 6.99 -4.50
CA VAL A 94 -4.42 7.38 -4.20
C VAL A 94 -4.53 8.89 -4.24
N ALA A 95 -5.29 9.42 -5.19
CA ALA A 95 -5.64 10.83 -5.28
C ALA A 95 -7.06 11.10 -4.75
N ALA A 96 -7.44 12.37 -4.66
CA ALA A 96 -8.73 12.79 -4.13
C ALA A 96 -9.92 12.15 -4.87
N GLU A 97 -9.84 12.00 -6.20
CA GLU A 97 -10.88 11.36 -7.02
C GLU A 97 -11.04 9.85 -6.75
N GLN A 98 -10.09 9.22 -6.06
CA GLN A 98 -10.12 7.81 -5.70
C GLN A 98 -10.74 7.55 -4.31
N LEU A 99 -11.14 8.60 -3.59
CA LEU A 99 -11.84 8.54 -2.33
C LEU A 99 -13.31 8.18 -2.53
N ASN A 100 -13.84 7.29 -1.68
CA ASN A 100 -15.23 6.88 -1.67
C ASN A 100 -15.78 6.88 -0.23
N PRO A 101 -16.28 8.04 0.27
CA PRO A 101 -16.82 8.16 1.62
C PRO A 101 -18.09 7.31 1.81
N ASP A 102 -18.94 7.22 0.77
CA ASP A 102 -20.23 6.51 0.78
C ASP A 102 -20.11 5.04 0.37
N SER A 103 -18.94 4.44 0.61
CA SER A 103 -18.71 3.04 0.30
C SER A 103 -19.68 2.14 1.06
N ARG A 104 -20.23 1.14 0.36
CA ARG A 104 -21.08 0.08 0.95
C ARG A 104 -20.36 -0.73 2.05
N TRP A 105 -19.04 -0.61 2.16
CA TRP A 105 -18.20 -1.28 3.15
C TRP A 105 -17.61 -0.31 4.19
N HIS A 106 -18.26 0.82 4.46
CA HIS A 106 -17.81 1.85 5.43
C HIS A 106 -16.48 2.50 5.03
N ARG A 107 -16.55 3.56 4.23
CA ARG A 107 -15.42 4.28 3.61
C ARG A 107 -14.47 3.40 2.79
N ALA A 108 -13.96 3.93 1.69
CA ALA A 108 -12.99 3.21 0.88
C ALA A 108 -12.15 4.14 0.03
N PHE A 109 -10.90 3.78 -0.22
CA PHE A 109 -10.11 4.43 -1.26
C PHE A 109 -9.59 3.40 -2.26
N ASN A 110 -9.73 3.73 -3.54
CA ASN A 110 -9.36 2.87 -4.66
C ASN A 110 -7.86 3.01 -4.96
N LEU A 111 -7.15 1.89 -5.09
CA LEU A 111 -5.71 1.88 -5.39
C LEU A 111 -5.38 2.25 -6.84
N GLY A 112 -6.37 2.36 -7.72
CA GLY A 112 -6.13 2.72 -9.13
C GLY A 112 -5.56 1.57 -9.97
N PHE A 113 -5.79 0.32 -9.56
CA PHE A 113 -5.51 -0.85 -10.41
C PHE A 113 -6.48 -0.89 -11.60
N PRO A 114 -6.02 -1.16 -12.83
CA PRO A 114 -4.62 -1.38 -13.22
C PRO A 114 -3.85 -0.06 -13.36
N ASN A 115 -2.66 0.03 -12.77
CA ASN A 115 -1.75 1.18 -12.95
C ASN A 115 -0.97 1.08 -14.29
N ALA A 116 0.02 1.96 -14.53
CA ALA A 116 0.85 1.90 -15.74
C ALA A 116 1.58 0.56 -15.92
N PHE A 117 2.12 -0.01 -14.83
CA PHE A 117 2.82 -1.30 -14.87
C PHE A 117 1.87 -2.43 -15.24
N ASP A 118 0.69 -2.43 -14.64
CA ASP A 118 -0.32 -3.44 -14.89
C ASP A 118 -0.78 -3.41 -16.34
N ARG A 119 -1.07 -2.21 -16.88
CA ARG A 119 -1.48 -2.03 -18.28
C ARG A 119 -0.37 -2.43 -19.26
N ALA A 120 0.87 -2.04 -19.00
CA ALA A 120 2.02 -2.43 -19.82
C ALA A 120 2.25 -3.96 -19.85
N ASN A 121 1.77 -4.67 -18.82
CA ASN A 121 1.83 -6.13 -18.72
C ASN A 121 0.50 -6.82 -19.11
N GLY A 122 -0.41 -6.12 -19.80
CA GLY A 122 -1.68 -6.66 -20.28
C GLY A 122 -2.66 -7.07 -19.17
N ARG A 123 -2.46 -6.59 -17.94
CA ARG A 123 -3.33 -6.90 -16.81
C ARG A 123 -4.57 -6.03 -16.85
N ASN A 124 -5.69 -6.60 -16.43
CA ASN A 124 -6.97 -5.92 -16.41
C ASN A 124 -7.76 -6.20 -15.13
N GLY A 125 -8.79 -5.39 -14.94
CA GLY A 125 -9.74 -5.47 -13.84
C GLY A 125 -10.00 -4.09 -13.25
N SER A 126 -10.65 -4.04 -12.09
CA SER A 126 -11.03 -2.77 -11.48
C SER A 126 -11.29 -2.87 -9.97
N PHE A 127 -11.57 -1.72 -9.35
CA PHE A 127 -12.13 -1.58 -8.00
C PHE A 127 -11.37 -2.30 -6.88
N ILE A 128 -10.03 -2.22 -6.90
CA ILE A 128 -9.23 -2.67 -5.77
C ILE A 128 -9.20 -1.55 -4.73
N MET A 129 -9.79 -1.80 -3.57
CA MET A 129 -9.92 -0.81 -2.51
C MET A 129 -9.18 -1.23 -1.25
N VAL A 130 -8.82 -0.25 -0.43
CA VAL A 130 -8.72 -0.40 1.02
C VAL A 130 -10.03 0.13 1.60
N HIS A 131 -10.72 -0.68 2.41
CA HIS A 131 -12.07 -0.33 2.89
C HIS A 131 -12.37 -0.95 4.26
N GLY A 132 -13.46 -0.53 4.89
CA GLY A 132 -13.94 -1.04 6.17
C GLY A 132 -14.55 -2.46 6.13
N GLY A 133 -14.95 -2.96 7.29
CA GLY A 133 -15.52 -4.29 7.46
C GLY A 133 -14.50 -5.42 7.60
N CYS A 134 -14.84 -6.62 7.12
CA CYS A 134 -13.92 -7.76 7.10
C CYS A 134 -14.34 -8.81 6.06
N SER A 135 -14.63 -8.34 4.86
CA SER A 135 -15.02 -9.16 3.71
C SER A 135 -14.28 -8.65 2.48
N SER A 136 -13.81 -9.54 1.61
CA SER A 136 -13.06 -9.15 0.41
C SER A 136 -13.17 -10.20 -0.68
N ILE A 137 -13.28 -9.74 -1.94
CA ILE A 137 -13.21 -10.55 -3.17
C ILE A 137 -12.07 -10.01 -4.09
N GLY A 138 -11.10 -9.28 -3.51
CA GLY A 138 -9.97 -8.70 -4.25
C GLY A 138 -9.35 -7.45 -3.61
N CYS A 139 -9.99 -6.91 -2.58
CA CYS A 139 -9.59 -5.72 -1.84
C CYS A 139 -8.76 -6.04 -0.58
N PHE A 140 -8.34 -5.00 0.14
CA PHE A 140 -7.80 -5.07 1.48
C PHE A 140 -8.86 -4.55 2.48
N ALA A 141 -9.51 -5.47 3.18
CA ALA A 141 -10.50 -5.13 4.19
C ALA A 141 -9.81 -4.87 5.53
N MET A 142 -10.05 -3.68 6.08
CA MET A 142 -9.69 -3.24 7.43
C MET A 142 -10.97 -3.19 8.27
N THR A 143 -10.88 -3.19 9.60
CA THR A 143 -12.07 -2.91 10.41
C THR A 143 -12.56 -1.48 10.19
N ASN A 144 -13.84 -1.21 10.47
CA ASN A 144 -14.43 0.13 10.31
C ASN A 144 -13.63 1.20 11.07
N GLN A 145 -13.25 0.92 12.32
CA GLN A 145 -12.49 1.86 13.13
C GLN A 145 -11.07 2.10 12.57
N VAL A 146 -10.43 1.05 12.05
CA VAL A 146 -9.10 1.20 11.45
C VAL A 146 -9.17 2.00 10.16
N VAL A 147 -10.13 1.71 9.28
CA VAL A 147 -10.26 2.50 8.04
C VAL A 147 -10.68 3.94 8.34
N ASP A 148 -11.42 4.22 9.41
CA ASP A 148 -11.74 5.59 9.82
C ASP A 148 -10.50 6.40 10.20
N GLU A 149 -9.53 5.78 10.86
CA GLU A 149 -8.26 6.42 11.16
C GLU A 149 -7.41 6.60 9.89
N LEU A 150 -7.27 5.55 9.08
CA LEU A 150 -6.54 5.64 7.81
C LEU A 150 -7.14 6.71 6.89
N TRP A 151 -8.46 6.79 6.84
CA TRP A 151 -9.19 7.81 6.11
C TRP A 151 -8.81 9.21 6.57
N GLN A 152 -8.80 9.46 7.88
CA GLN A 152 -8.40 10.77 8.43
C GLN A 152 -6.99 11.18 8.01
N PHE A 153 -6.04 10.25 7.96
CA PHE A 153 -4.69 10.55 7.50
C PHE A 153 -4.62 10.82 6.00
N VAL A 154 -5.23 9.93 5.19
CA VAL A 154 -5.22 10.05 3.73
C VAL A 154 -5.91 11.34 3.30
N THR A 155 -7.12 11.64 3.81
CA THR A 155 -7.83 12.86 3.42
C THR A 155 -7.12 14.10 3.91
N ALA A 156 -6.62 14.13 5.15
CA ALA A 156 -5.92 15.29 5.66
C ALA A 156 -4.64 15.59 4.85
N ALA A 157 -3.90 14.56 4.42
CA ALA A 157 -2.70 14.77 3.61
C ALA A 157 -3.04 15.32 2.21
N LEU A 158 -4.06 14.75 1.56
CA LEU A 158 -4.58 15.24 0.27
C LEU A 158 -5.09 16.69 0.38
N ASP A 159 -5.86 16.99 1.43
CA ASP A 159 -6.41 18.33 1.69
C ASP A 159 -5.32 19.38 1.97
N GLN A 160 -4.15 18.94 2.46
CA GLN A 160 -2.99 19.80 2.73
C GLN A 160 -1.96 19.83 1.59
N GLY A 161 -2.30 19.27 0.43
CA GLY A 161 -1.52 19.45 -0.80
C GLY A 161 -0.64 18.28 -1.21
N GLU A 162 -0.69 17.13 -0.52
CA GLU A 162 -0.16 15.90 -1.11
C GLU A 162 -1.02 15.53 -2.33
N GLU A 163 -0.48 15.61 -3.55
CA GLU A 163 -1.27 15.38 -4.76
C GLU A 163 -1.86 13.96 -4.81
N ARG A 164 -1.05 12.98 -4.42
CA ARG A 164 -1.43 11.57 -4.33
C ARG A 164 -0.70 10.91 -3.17
N VAL A 165 -1.38 10.06 -2.41
CA VAL A 165 -0.77 9.23 -1.37
C VAL A 165 -0.13 7.99 -2.01
N PRO A 166 1.19 7.74 -1.87
CA PRO A 166 1.80 6.51 -2.33
C PRO A 166 1.31 5.29 -1.54
N VAL A 167 0.94 4.23 -2.25
CA VAL A 167 0.51 2.96 -1.67
C VAL A 167 1.34 1.81 -2.24
N HIS A 168 2.21 1.24 -1.43
CA HIS A 168 3.01 0.08 -1.80
C HIS A 168 2.34 -1.20 -1.34
N VAL A 169 2.24 -2.20 -2.22
CA VAL A 169 1.62 -3.48 -1.89
C VAL A 169 2.61 -4.60 -2.18
N PHE A 170 3.11 -5.22 -1.11
CA PHE A 170 4.12 -6.26 -1.17
C PHE A 170 3.54 -7.64 -0.85
N PRO A 171 4.08 -8.71 -1.45
CA PRO A 171 3.71 -10.08 -1.11
C PRO A 171 4.05 -10.42 0.35
N PHE A 172 5.16 -9.90 0.85
CA PHE A 172 5.70 -10.13 2.20
C PHE A 172 6.72 -9.04 2.52
N ARG A 173 7.23 -8.99 3.75
CA ARG A 173 8.41 -8.18 4.10
C ARG A 173 9.59 -8.58 3.21
N MET A 174 10.03 -7.73 2.29
CA MET A 174 10.96 -8.08 1.20
C MET A 174 12.43 -8.24 1.63
N THR A 175 12.68 -8.85 2.78
CA THR A 175 14.03 -9.20 3.26
C THR A 175 14.70 -10.20 2.32
N ASP A 176 16.03 -10.19 2.27
CA ASP A 176 16.80 -11.12 1.43
C ASP A 176 16.44 -12.58 1.71
N ARG A 177 16.24 -12.92 2.99
CA ARG A 177 15.78 -14.25 3.41
C ARG A 177 14.42 -14.60 2.81
N ASN A 178 13.45 -13.70 2.87
CA ASN A 178 12.11 -13.96 2.36
C ASN A 178 12.07 -14.08 0.84
N VAL A 179 12.85 -13.26 0.13
CA VAL A 179 12.99 -13.36 -1.33
C VAL A 179 13.70 -14.66 -1.70
N ALA A 180 14.80 -15.01 -1.03
CA ALA A 180 15.55 -16.24 -1.28
C ALA A 180 14.71 -17.51 -1.06
N ALA A 181 13.86 -17.51 -0.03
CA ALA A 181 12.94 -18.63 0.26
C ALA A 181 11.88 -18.87 -0.83
N ARG A 182 11.79 -18.00 -1.84
CA ARG A 182 10.75 -18.00 -2.87
C ARG A 182 11.31 -17.99 -4.30
N ARG A 183 12.61 -18.29 -4.44
CA ARG A 183 13.25 -18.57 -5.72
C ARG A 183 12.58 -19.76 -6.42
N GLY A 184 12.62 -19.79 -7.74
CA GLY A 184 11.97 -20.79 -8.58
C GLY A 184 10.46 -20.65 -8.70
N THR A 185 9.82 -19.70 -8.00
CA THR A 185 8.40 -19.42 -8.18
C THR A 185 8.18 -18.60 -9.46
N ARG A 186 7.00 -18.74 -10.08
CA ARG A 186 6.65 -17.98 -11.30
C ARG A 186 6.70 -16.45 -11.13
N TRP A 187 6.72 -15.96 -9.89
CA TRP A 187 6.74 -14.53 -9.56
C TRP A 187 8.12 -14.03 -9.12
N GLU A 188 9.16 -14.87 -9.14
CA GLU A 188 10.50 -14.51 -8.69
C GLU A 188 11.02 -13.23 -9.37
N GLY A 189 10.96 -13.14 -10.69
CA GLY A 189 11.42 -11.95 -11.42
C GLY A 189 10.64 -10.69 -11.07
N PHE A 190 9.32 -10.82 -10.89
CA PHE A 190 8.46 -9.70 -10.47
C PHE A 190 8.76 -9.26 -9.03
N TRP A 191 8.96 -10.21 -8.11
CA TRP A 191 9.32 -9.90 -6.73
C TRP A 191 10.73 -9.32 -6.60
N ALA A 192 11.67 -9.73 -7.45
CA ALA A 192 12.98 -9.07 -7.55
C ALA A 192 12.85 -7.59 -7.96
N ASP A 193 11.92 -7.27 -8.87
CA ASP A 193 11.62 -5.86 -9.23
C ASP A 193 11.02 -5.10 -8.05
N LEU A 194 10.03 -5.66 -7.35
CA LEU A 194 9.44 -5.02 -6.17
C LEU A 194 10.48 -4.76 -5.07
N LYS A 195 11.44 -5.69 -4.91
CA LYS A 195 12.51 -5.56 -3.92
C LYS A 195 13.35 -4.30 -4.14
N ARG A 196 13.62 -3.93 -5.39
CA ARG A 196 14.41 -2.73 -5.71
C ARG A 196 13.77 -1.45 -5.16
N GLY A 197 12.47 -1.27 -5.40
CA GLY A 197 11.72 -0.13 -4.84
C GLY A 197 11.54 -0.22 -3.31
N TYR A 198 11.36 -1.44 -2.78
CA TYR A 198 11.33 -1.68 -1.33
C TYR A 198 12.63 -1.22 -0.66
N ASP A 199 13.78 -1.69 -1.15
CA ASP A 199 15.10 -1.39 -0.58
C ASP A 199 15.43 0.11 -0.66
N LEU A 200 15.02 0.80 -1.72
CA LEU A 200 15.18 2.26 -1.83
C LEU A 200 14.40 2.99 -0.73
N PHE A 201 13.16 2.56 -0.45
CA PHE A 201 12.40 3.11 0.66
C PHE A 201 13.06 2.81 1.99
N GLU A 202 13.50 1.56 2.25
CA GLU A 202 14.17 1.22 3.52
C GLU A 202 15.46 2.02 3.75
N ALA A 203 16.24 2.27 2.69
CA ALA A 203 17.51 2.97 2.80
C ALA A 203 17.35 4.47 3.09
N ARG A 204 16.26 5.09 2.60
CA ARG A 204 16.09 6.56 2.66
C ARG A 204 14.92 7.01 3.51
N HIS A 205 13.96 6.12 3.75
CA HIS A 205 12.63 6.42 4.28
C HIS A 205 11.94 7.54 3.50
N VAL A 206 12.04 7.49 2.18
CA VAL A 206 11.33 8.37 1.26
C VAL A 206 10.84 7.49 0.09
N PRO A 207 9.57 7.61 -0.34
CA PRO A 207 9.07 6.90 -1.51
C PRO A 207 9.98 7.11 -2.72
N PRO A 208 10.43 6.05 -3.41
CA PRO A 208 11.16 6.23 -4.66
C PRO A 208 10.25 6.82 -5.73
N VAL A 209 10.84 7.48 -6.72
CA VAL A 209 10.14 7.76 -7.98
C VAL A 209 10.01 6.43 -8.72
N VAL A 210 8.78 6.08 -9.09
CA VAL A 210 8.48 4.81 -9.76
C VAL A 210 8.03 5.08 -11.18
N SER A 211 8.69 4.44 -12.15
CA SER A 211 8.29 4.46 -13.56
C SER A 211 8.27 3.06 -14.13
N VAL A 212 7.72 2.93 -15.34
CA VAL A 212 7.63 1.67 -16.07
C VAL A 212 8.32 1.83 -17.42
N CYS A 213 9.28 0.96 -17.72
CA CYS A 213 9.99 0.95 -18.99
C CYS A 213 10.03 -0.48 -19.53
N LYS A 214 9.59 -0.67 -20.79
CA LYS A 214 9.56 -1.99 -21.46
C LYS A 214 8.90 -3.07 -20.57
N GLY A 215 7.80 -2.73 -19.89
CA GLY A 215 7.04 -3.63 -19.01
C GLY A 215 7.68 -3.94 -17.64
N ARG A 216 8.79 -3.29 -17.28
CA ARG A 216 9.51 -3.49 -16.00
C ARG A 216 9.46 -2.23 -15.15
N TYR A 217 9.48 -2.39 -13.83
CA TYR A 217 9.65 -1.24 -12.94
C TYR A 217 11.06 -0.67 -13.07
N VAL A 218 11.14 0.66 -13.08
CA VAL A 218 12.37 1.44 -12.95
C VAL A 218 12.19 2.38 -11.77
N PHE A 219 13.26 2.55 -10.99
CA PHE A 219 13.23 3.35 -9.78
C PHE A 219 14.35 4.38 -9.80
N GLU A 220 14.02 5.59 -9.38
CA GLU A 220 14.99 6.61 -9.01
C GLU A 220 14.78 6.93 -7.52
N PRO A 221 15.84 7.32 -6.79
CA PRO A 221 15.64 7.74 -5.41
C PRO A 221 14.73 8.97 -5.32
N GLY A 222 13.78 8.95 -4.38
CA GLY A 222 12.89 10.08 -4.17
C GLY A 222 13.44 11.14 -3.23
N SER A 223 12.75 12.28 -3.23
CA SER A 223 12.81 13.38 -2.27
C SER A 223 11.39 13.71 -1.79
N THR A 224 11.26 14.63 -0.83
CA THR A 224 9.96 15.16 -0.40
C THR A 224 9.17 15.80 -1.56
N GLU A 225 9.85 16.39 -2.53
CA GLU A 225 9.24 17.00 -3.73
C GLU A 225 8.70 15.97 -4.74
N THR A 226 9.13 14.72 -4.61
CA THR A 226 8.69 13.65 -5.52
C THR A 226 7.63 12.75 -4.91
N VAL A 227 7.28 12.96 -3.64
CA VAL A 227 6.20 12.22 -2.97
C VAL A 227 4.91 12.44 -3.74
N GLY A 228 4.17 11.36 -3.97
CA GLY A 228 2.87 11.42 -4.65
C GLY A 228 2.91 11.53 -6.17
N ARG A 229 4.10 11.51 -6.79
CA ARG A 229 4.18 11.38 -8.25
C ARG A 229 3.48 10.11 -8.72
N ALA A 230 2.71 10.23 -9.80
CA ALA A 230 2.05 9.10 -10.43
C ALA A 230 3.07 8.08 -10.96
N VAL A 231 2.68 6.82 -10.99
CA VAL A 231 3.45 5.77 -11.67
C VAL A 231 3.17 5.86 -13.17
N GLU A 232 4.17 6.29 -13.92
CA GLU A 232 4.06 6.56 -15.36
C GLU A 232 4.91 5.62 -16.21
N GLU A 233 4.51 5.42 -17.46
CA GLU A 233 5.34 4.75 -18.46
C GLU A 233 6.41 5.72 -18.96
N ARG A 234 7.65 5.49 -18.54
CA ARG A 234 8.81 6.33 -18.85
C ARG A 234 10.07 5.49 -18.77
N CYS A 235 10.95 5.64 -19.75
CA CYS A 235 12.29 5.06 -19.74
C CYS A 235 13.31 6.15 -19.38
N PRO A 236 13.96 6.09 -18.20
CA PRO A 236 15.08 6.97 -17.90
C PRO A 236 16.21 6.79 -18.93
N PRO A 237 17.00 7.84 -19.23
CA PRO A 237 18.06 7.79 -20.24
C PRO A 237 19.05 6.62 -20.04
N GLU A 238 19.36 6.31 -18.77
CA GLU A 238 20.24 5.22 -18.37
C GLU A 238 19.73 3.82 -18.76
N VAL A 239 18.42 3.67 -18.92
CA VAL A 239 17.76 2.41 -19.33
C VAL A 239 17.42 2.40 -20.82
N ALA A 240 17.26 3.58 -21.43
CA ALA A 240 16.88 3.73 -22.84
C ALA A 240 18.03 3.43 -23.83
N GLY A 241 19.29 3.50 -23.38
CA GLY A 241 20.48 3.28 -24.21
C GLY A 241 20.90 1.82 -24.46
N ASN A 242 20.15 0.83 -23.96
CA ASN A 242 20.36 -0.60 -24.19
C ASN A 242 19.23 -1.23 -25.03
#